data_AF-A0A443RNH5-F1
#
_entry.id   AF-A0A443RNH5-F1
#
_cell.length_a   1.000
_cell.length_b   1.000
_cell.length_c   1.000
_cell.angle_alpha   90.00
_cell.angle_beta   90.00
_cell.angle_gamma   90.00
#
_symmetry.space_group_name_H-M   'P 1'
#
loop_
_entity.id
_entity.type
_entity.pdbx_description
1 polymer ?
#
loop_
_entity_poly.entity_id
_entity_poly.type
_entity_poly.pdbx_seq_one_letter_code
_entity_poly.pdbx_strand_id
1 'polypeptide(L)'
;MFRCKKGTLLKRLWQHRLDAGPDTERLKAAAFAMLAALDEHHLKTLLDALETRAGEWSPCVVHGPTARTVDGICAYALSCRLWRWPQLGDELKCLVWCHARDLCINPYHWSKLCKSDSLECVPTSEDRLWSEPGCWAEMAYWEFKERVGRLFPVHDNFINVFADLPRGNGFCLKSMSAVSNKHDSVTTKIKNKIGLGITISREDNSVWVYNRSNYPVFLNSHTLDPPTARKLTVYKLLPGYSIKAFDYDKAAKYSPLQEKIQSEEGPFDPYTIRISFTKGWGPKYSRQCITNCPCWLELILVRR
;
A
#
# COMPACT_ATOMS: atom_id res chain seq x y z
N MET A 1 -24.73 16.84 -36.34
CA MET A 1 -23.47 16.06 -36.24
C MET A 1 -23.38 15.48 -34.83
N PHE A 2 -23.77 14.21 -34.63
CA PHE A 2 -23.75 13.58 -33.32
C PHE A 2 -22.28 13.34 -32.89
N ARG A 3 -21.80 14.06 -31.87
CA ARG A 3 -20.52 13.72 -31.24
C ARG A 3 -20.65 12.34 -30.60
N CYS A 4 -19.85 11.37 -31.04
CA CYS A 4 -19.81 10.05 -30.43
C CYS A 4 -19.43 10.18 -28.94
N LYS A 5 -20.27 9.63 -28.04
CA LYS A 5 -20.08 9.67 -26.57
C LYS A 5 -18.68 9.20 -26.16
N LYS A 6 -18.16 8.17 -26.83
CA LYS A 6 -16.79 7.64 -26.66
C LYS A 6 -15.72 8.70 -26.92
N GLY A 7 -15.86 9.50 -28.00
CA GLY A 7 -14.92 10.56 -28.33
C GLY A 7 -14.82 11.66 -27.26
N THR A 8 -15.92 11.95 -26.56
CA THR A 8 -15.91 12.89 -25.42
C THR A 8 -15.17 12.32 -24.21
N LEU A 9 -15.36 11.03 -23.90
CA LEU A 9 -14.67 10.35 -22.80
C LEU A 9 -13.16 10.29 -23.03
N LEU A 10 -12.72 9.95 -24.24
CA LEU A 10 -11.30 9.92 -24.61
C LEU A 10 -10.63 11.28 -24.38
N LYS A 11 -11.30 12.37 -24.77
CA LYS A 11 -10.81 13.74 -24.54
C LYS A 11 -10.71 14.08 -23.05
N ARG A 12 -11.72 13.72 -22.26
CA ARG A 12 -11.71 13.95 -20.80
C ARG A 12 -10.58 13.17 -20.13
N LEU A 13 -10.43 11.88 -20.42
CA LEU A 13 -9.34 11.06 -19.90
C LEU A 13 -7.95 11.63 -20.23
N TRP A 14 -7.77 12.13 -21.46
CA TRP A 14 -6.52 12.80 -21.87
C TRP A 14 -6.27 14.12 -21.13
N GLN A 15 -7.32 14.86 -20.76
CA GLN A 15 -7.21 16.09 -19.98
C GLN A 15 -6.73 15.83 -18.54
N HIS A 16 -6.99 14.65 -17.99
CA HIS A 16 -6.50 14.25 -16.66
C HIS A 16 -5.01 13.85 -16.64
N ARG A 17 -4.34 13.77 -17.80
CA ARG A 17 -2.92 13.41 -17.83
C ARG A 17 -2.08 14.43 -17.04
N LEU A 18 -1.02 13.94 -16.44
CA LEU A 18 0.02 14.76 -15.85
C LEU A 18 0.99 15.20 -16.95
N ASP A 19 1.56 16.40 -16.79
CA ASP A 19 2.59 16.88 -17.72
C ASP A 19 3.90 16.13 -17.47
N ALA A 20 4.35 15.39 -18.49
CA ALA A 20 5.62 14.66 -18.52
C ALA A 20 6.68 15.38 -19.36
N GLY A 21 6.45 16.65 -19.75
CA GLY A 21 7.32 17.36 -20.66
C GLY A 21 7.31 16.76 -22.07
N PRO A 22 8.47 16.69 -22.78
CA PRO A 22 8.55 16.26 -24.18
C PRO A 22 8.01 14.86 -24.46
N ASP A 23 8.02 13.97 -23.46
CA ASP A 23 7.54 12.59 -23.62
C ASP A 23 6.01 12.51 -23.66
N THR A 24 5.29 13.52 -23.18
CA THR A 24 3.82 13.54 -23.18
C THR A 24 3.24 13.39 -24.59
N GLU A 25 3.79 14.10 -25.58
CA GLU A 25 3.32 14.01 -26.96
C GLU A 25 3.75 12.71 -27.63
N ARG A 26 4.89 12.13 -27.23
CA ARG A 26 5.34 10.82 -27.72
C ARG A 26 4.40 9.70 -27.27
N LEU A 27 3.89 9.78 -26.04
CA LEU A 27 2.98 8.79 -25.47
C LEU A 27 1.53 8.94 -25.98
N LYS A 28 1.20 10.04 -26.65
CA LYS A 28 -0.16 10.35 -27.08
C LYS A 28 -0.76 9.31 -28.01
N ALA A 29 -0.03 8.90 -29.05
CA ALA A 29 -0.53 7.90 -29.99
C ALA A 29 -0.84 6.57 -29.29
N ALA A 30 0.11 6.08 -28.49
CA ALA A 30 -0.05 4.86 -27.69
C ALA A 30 -1.21 4.97 -26.68
N ALA A 31 -1.37 6.11 -26.03
CA ALA A 31 -2.44 6.37 -25.08
C ALA A 31 -3.82 6.33 -25.76
N PHE A 32 -3.96 7.00 -26.91
CA PHE A 32 -5.22 6.97 -27.67
C PHE A 32 -5.52 5.60 -28.24
N ALA A 33 -4.51 4.84 -28.69
CA ALA A 33 -4.69 3.45 -29.12
C ALA A 33 -5.18 2.56 -27.98
N MET A 34 -4.52 2.63 -26.81
CA MET A 34 -4.91 1.91 -25.59
C MET A 34 -6.34 2.24 -25.15
N LEU A 35 -6.70 3.53 -25.14
CA LEU A 35 -8.04 3.97 -24.73
C LEU A 35 -9.13 3.65 -25.77
N ALA A 36 -8.79 3.72 -27.06
CA ALA A 36 -9.74 3.41 -28.13
C ALA A 36 -10.15 1.92 -28.15
N ALA A 37 -9.30 1.03 -27.63
CA ALA A 37 -9.60 -0.40 -27.48
C ALA A 37 -10.71 -0.69 -26.45
N LEU A 38 -10.96 0.22 -25.50
CA LEU A 38 -11.93 0.05 -24.43
C LEU A 38 -13.37 0.34 -24.88
N ASP A 39 -14.34 -0.33 -24.28
CA ASP A 39 -15.76 0.04 -24.42
C ASP A 39 -16.11 1.30 -23.60
N GLU A 40 -17.35 1.79 -23.77
CA GLU A 40 -17.81 3.00 -23.07
C GLU A 40 -17.90 2.81 -21.55
N HIS A 41 -18.16 1.59 -21.06
CA HIS A 41 -18.25 1.31 -19.63
C HIS A 41 -16.87 1.42 -18.98
N HIS A 42 -15.88 0.71 -19.51
CA HIS A 42 -14.49 0.77 -19.05
C HIS A 42 -13.90 2.19 -19.08
N LEU A 43 -14.23 2.99 -20.10
CA LEU A 43 -13.81 4.39 -20.18
C LEU A 43 -14.42 5.25 -19.08
N LYS A 44 -15.71 5.05 -18.75
CA LYS A 44 -16.36 5.75 -17.64
C LYS A 44 -15.78 5.32 -16.30
N THR A 45 -15.62 4.01 -16.08
CA THR A 45 -15.01 3.47 -14.87
C THR A 45 -13.62 4.04 -14.63
N LEU A 46 -12.79 4.11 -15.68
CA LEU A 46 -11.46 4.71 -15.58
C LEU A 46 -11.54 6.20 -15.25
N LEU A 47 -12.44 6.94 -15.90
CA LEU A 47 -12.60 8.37 -15.66
C LEU A 47 -13.05 8.66 -14.22
N ASP A 48 -14.03 7.90 -13.72
CA ASP A 48 -14.50 8.00 -12.34
C ASP A 48 -13.37 7.70 -11.35
N ALA A 49 -12.51 6.71 -11.64
CA ALA A 49 -11.35 6.40 -10.82
C ALA A 49 -10.35 7.58 -10.79
N LEU A 50 -10.11 8.26 -11.91
CA LEU A 50 -9.24 9.43 -12.00
C LEU A 50 -9.82 10.64 -11.26
N GLU A 51 -11.11 10.92 -11.42
CA GLU A 51 -11.79 12.05 -10.79
C GLU A 51 -11.86 11.89 -9.26
N THR A 52 -12.10 10.67 -8.78
CA THR A 52 -12.15 10.34 -7.34
C THR A 52 -10.79 10.06 -6.73
N ARG A 53 -9.72 10.03 -7.55
CA ARG A 53 -8.37 9.58 -7.17
C ARG A 53 -8.35 8.21 -6.49
N ALA A 54 -9.23 7.32 -6.97
CA ALA A 54 -9.57 6.04 -6.37
C ALA A 54 -9.76 6.11 -4.86
N GLY A 55 -10.77 6.89 -4.44
CA GLY A 55 -11.23 7.03 -3.07
C GLY A 55 -11.25 5.69 -2.33
N GLU A 56 -12.35 4.96 -2.34
CA GLU A 56 -12.43 3.71 -1.55
C GLU A 56 -12.12 2.48 -2.37
N TRP A 57 -12.89 2.33 -3.45
CA TRP A 57 -12.90 1.19 -4.33
C TRP A 57 -13.18 1.68 -5.75
N SER A 58 -12.43 1.16 -6.70
CA SER A 58 -12.73 1.34 -8.12
C SER A 58 -12.62 -0.03 -8.79
N PRO A 59 -13.53 -0.37 -9.73
CA PRO A 59 -13.42 -1.62 -10.46
C PRO A 59 -12.11 -1.73 -11.25
N CYS A 60 -11.77 -2.97 -11.62
CA CYS A 60 -10.70 -3.20 -12.58
C CYS A 60 -11.12 -2.63 -13.94
N VAL A 61 -10.17 -2.11 -14.69
CA VAL A 61 -10.37 -1.72 -16.08
C VAL A 61 -9.49 -2.62 -16.92
N VAL A 62 -10.08 -3.60 -17.58
CA VAL A 62 -9.35 -4.60 -18.37
C VAL A 62 -9.09 -4.04 -19.75
N HIS A 63 -7.82 -3.96 -20.15
CA HIS A 63 -7.44 -3.46 -21.47
C HIS A 63 -7.83 -4.41 -22.61
N GLY A 64 -7.61 -5.71 -22.41
CA GLY A 64 -7.80 -6.74 -23.43
C GLY A 64 -7.15 -8.06 -23.02
N PRO A 65 -6.98 -9.00 -23.96
CA PRO A 65 -6.41 -10.32 -23.67
C PRO A 65 -4.90 -10.26 -23.36
N THR A 66 -4.23 -9.16 -23.69
CA THR A 66 -2.81 -8.94 -23.43
C THR A 66 -2.57 -7.63 -22.69
N ALA A 67 -1.56 -7.64 -21.83
CA ALA A 67 -1.14 -6.46 -21.07
C ALA A 67 -0.43 -5.41 -21.93
N ARG A 68 -0.17 -5.68 -23.22
CA ARG A 68 0.63 -4.83 -24.11
C ARG A 68 -0.23 -4.13 -25.15
N THR A 69 0.12 -2.89 -25.48
CA THR A 69 -0.40 -2.17 -26.64
C THR A 69 0.18 -2.75 -27.93
N VAL A 70 -0.36 -2.30 -29.08
CA VAL A 70 0.14 -2.67 -30.42
C VAL A 70 1.63 -2.35 -30.58
N ASP A 71 2.10 -1.26 -29.96
CA ASP A 71 3.50 -0.83 -29.99
C ASP A 71 4.38 -1.57 -28.95
N GLY A 72 3.87 -2.63 -28.32
CA GLY A 72 4.60 -3.45 -27.35
C GLY A 72 4.74 -2.84 -25.95
N ILE A 73 4.12 -1.68 -25.69
CA ILE A 73 4.19 -0.99 -24.38
C ILE A 73 3.23 -1.65 -23.40
N CYS A 74 3.64 -1.90 -22.14
CA CYS A 74 2.72 -2.36 -21.11
C CYS A 74 1.64 -1.31 -20.82
N ALA A 75 0.36 -1.64 -21.06
CA ALA A 75 -0.78 -0.73 -20.97
C ALA A 75 -0.98 -0.19 -19.54
N TYR A 76 -0.78 -1.03 -18.52
CA TYR A 76 -0.85 -0.60 -17.13
C TYR A 76 0.26 0.41 -16.77
N ALA A 77 1.48 0.18 -17.27
CA ALA A 77 2.60 1.09 -17.04
C ALA A 77 2.39 2.42 -17.78
N LEU A 78 1.86 2.39 -19.00
CA LEU A 78 1.46 3.58 -19.75
C LEU A 78 0.42 4.39 -18.98
N SER A 79 -0.58 3.73 -18.42
CA SER A 79 -1.64 4.35 -17.61
C SER A 79 -1.09 4.98 -16.32
N CYS A 80 -0.19 4.29 -15.62
CA CYS A 80 0.51 4.85 -14.46
C CYS A 80 1.34 6.07 -14.83
N ARG A 81 2.04 6.07 -15.97
CA ARG A 81 2.81 7.22 -16.47
C ARG A 81 1.93 8.43 -16.78
N LEU A 82 0.79 8.19 -17.44
CA LEU A 82 -0.13 9.25 -17.82
C LEU A 82 -0.76 9.95 -16.61
N TRP A 83 -1.19 9.20 -15.59
CA TRP A 83 -2.08 9.76 -14.56
C TRP A 83 -1.51 9.82 -13.15
N ARG A 84 -0.38 9.18 -12.87
CA ARG A 84 0.19 9.15 -11.50
C ARG A 84 1.67 9.51 -11.43
N TRP A 85 2.49 8.89 -12.26
CA TRP A 85 3.96 8.96 -12.16
C TRP A 85 4.59 9.15 -13.54
N PRO A 86 4.68 10.40 -14.05
CA PRO A 86 5.25 10.70 -15.36
C PRO A 86 6.64 10.10 -15.58
N GLN A 87 7.48 10.15 -14.55
CA GLN A 87 8.86 9.65 -14.56
C GLN A 87 8.97 8.23 -13.97
N LEU A 88 8.02 7.34 -14.30
CA LEU A 88 8.03 5.98 -13.78
C LEU A 88 9.25 5.18 -14.30
N GLY A 89 10.27 5.07 -13.44
CA GLY A 89 11.41 4.16 -13.56
C GLY A 89 11.45 3.03 -12.53
N ASP A 90 10.55 3.07 -11.53
CA ASP A 90 10.43 2.04 -10.48
C ASP A 90 9.57 0.85 -10.95
N GLU A 91 9.82 -0.32 -10.35
CA GLU A 91 8.96 -1.50 -10.53
C GLU A 91 7.56 -1.24 -9.96
N LEU A 92 6.54 -1.73 -10.66
CA LEU A 92 5.16 -1.64 -10.22
C LEU A 92 4.71 -2.96 -9.59
N LYS A 93 3.95 -2.86 -8.50
CA LYS A 93 3.24 -3.97 -7.88
C LYS A 93 1.74 -3.75 -7.99
N CYS A 94 1.04 -4.78 -8.44
CA CYS A 94 -0.42 -4.77 -8.51
C CYS A 94 -1.00 -4.95 -7.09
N LEU A 95 -2.05 -4.22 -6.74
CA LEU A 95 -2.70 -4.33 -5.44
C LEU A 95 -3.45 -5.65 -5.31
N VAL A 96 -3.51 -6.17 -4.07
CA VAL A 96 -4.02 -7.51 -3.74
C VAL A 96 -5.45 -7.77 -4.21
N TRP A 97 -6.32 -6.76 -4.21
CA TRP A 97 -7.73 -6.88 -4.65
C TRP A 97 -7.93 -6.72 -6.16
N CYS A 98 -6.87 -6.49 -6.93
CA CYS A 98 -6.98 -6.39 -8.38
C CYS A 98 -7.04 -7.79 -8.99
N HIS A 99 -8.22 -8.17 -9.45
CA HIS A 99 -8.46 -9.48 -10.08
C HIS A 99 -7.87 -9.56 -11.50
N ALA A 100 -7.79 -8.42 -12.20
CA ALA A 100 -7.31 -8.37 -13.58
C ALA A 100 -5.77 -8.32 -13.70
N ARG A 101 -5.04 -8.18 -12.58
CA ARG A 101 -3.58 -8.22 -12.52
C ARG A 101 -2.92 -7.31 -13.58
N ASP A 102 -2.01 -7.86 -14.39
CA ASP A 102 -1.29 -7.18 -15.46
C ASP A 102 -2.17 -6.71 -16.62
N LEU A 103 -3.42 -7.18 -16.71
CA LEU A 103 -4.40 -6.69 -17.68
C LEU A 103 -5.14 -5.42 -17.20
N CYS A 104 -4.98 -5.04 -15.93
CA CYS A 104 -5.66 -3.89 -15.35
C CYS A 104 -4.92 -2.57 -15.65
N ILE A 105 -5.59 -1.65 -16.34
CA ILE A 105 -5.06 -0.31 -16.63
C ILE A 105 -5.53 0.77 -15.66
N ASN A 106 -6.32 0.42 -14.64
CA ASN A 106 -6.68 1.38 -13.60
C ASN A 106 -5.40 1.75 -12.81
N PRO A 107 -4.89 2.99 -12.91
CA PRO A 107 -3.57 3.32 -12.38
C PRO A 107 -3.53 3.27 -10.84
N TYR A 108 -4.68 3.27 -10.16
CA TYR A 108 -4.78 3.16 -8.70
C TYR A 108 -4.81 1.71 -8.19
N HIS A 109 -4.83 0.73 -9.09
CA HIS A 109 -4.62 -0.69 -8.77
C HIS A 109 -3.14 -1.07 -8.78
N TRP A 110 -2.25 -0.08 -8.90
CA TRP A 110 -0.80 -0.26 -8.90
C TRP A 110 -0.13 0.60 -7.82
N SER A 111 0.95 0.10 -7.23
CA SER A 111 1.87 0.83 -6.35
C SER A 111 3.28 0.76 -6.93
N LYS A 112 4.10 1.77 -6.63
CA LYS A 112 5.54 1.67 -6.87
C LYS A 112 6.16 0.78 -5.80
N LEU A 113 7.06 -0.10 -6.19
CA LEU A 113 7.79 -0.92 -5.24
C LEU A 113 8.84 -0.05 -4.53
N CYS A 114 8.78 0.00 -3.20
CA CYS A 114 9.84 0.56 -2.39
C CYS A 114 10.98 -0.46 -2.35
N LYS A 115 12.09 -0.13 -3.01
CA LYS A 115 13.30 -0.92 -2.93
C LYS A 115 13.87 -0.76 -1.52
N SER A 116 13.67 -1.77 -0.68
CA SER A 116 14.54 -1.93 0.48
C SER A 116 15.87 -2.41 -0.08
N ASP A 117 16.91 -1.57 -0.03
CA ASP A 117 18.27 -2.07 -0.27
C ASP A 117 18.47 -3.26 0.67
N SER A 118 18.81 -4.42 0.09
CA SER A 118 18.89 -5.77 0.71
C SER A 118 17.66 -6.68 0.45
N LEU A 119 17.61 -7.27 -0.74
CA LEU A 119 17.67 -8.72 -1.01
C LEU A 119 16.88 -9.10 -2.28
N GLU A 120 17.53 -9.93 -3.10
CA GLU A 120 17.01 -10.51 -4.33
C GLU A 120 15.74 -11.34 -4.07
N CYS A 121 14.69 -11.08 -4.85
CA CYS A 121 13.54 -11.97 -4.94
C CYS A 121 13.94 -13.18 -5.79
N VAL A 122 14.17 -14.33 -5.17
CA VAL A 122 14.18 -15.60 -5.89
C VAL A 122 12.72 -16.00 -6.13
N PRO A 123 12.28 -16.25 -7.39
CA PRO A 123 10.95 -16.78 -7.64
C PRO A 123 10.89 -18.20 -7.09
N THR A 124 9.99 -18.44 -6.13
CA THR A 124 9.64 -19.80 -5.69
C THR A 124 8.29 -20.14 -6.27
N SER A 125 8.30 -21.18 -7.10
CA SER A 125 7.13 -21.82 -7.70
C SER A 125 6.45 -22.77 -6.71
N GLU A 126 5.16 -22.95 -6.96
CA GLU A 126 4.25 -24.01 -6.49
C GLU A 126 3.64 -23.87 -5.09
N ASP A 127 2.41 -23.35 -5.12
CA ASP A 127 1.20 -23.85 -4.45
C ASP A 127 1.44 -24.73 -3.22
N ARG A 128 1.60 -24.07 -2.05
CA ARG A 128 1.23 -24.69 -0.79
C ARG A 128 -0.23 -24.44 -0.52
N LEU A 129 -0.98 -25.54 -0.61
CA LEU A 129 -2.40 -25.66 -0.27
C LEU A 129 -2.71 -24.96 1.06
N TRP A 130 -3.59 -23.96 0.96
CA TRP A 130 -4.06 -23.13 2.06
C TRP A 130 -4.88 -23.93 3.06
N SER A 131 -4.45 -23.96 4.31
CA SER A 131 -5.21 -24.44 5.48
C SER A 131 -4.61 -23.69 6.68
N GLU A 132 -5.30 -22.79 7.40
CA GLU A 132 -6.66 -22.86 7.92
C GLU A 132 -7.42 -21.51 7.84
N PRO A 133 -8.76 -21.53 7.87
CA PRO A 133 -9.56 -20.34 8.15
C PRO A 133 -9.31 -19.87 9.60
N GLY A 134 -8.51 -18.81 9.75
CA GLY A 134 -8.16 -18.26 11.06
C GLY A 134 -7.67 -16.82 10.95
N CYS A 135 -7.73 -16.10 12.07
CA CYS A 135 -7.07 -14.80 12.23
C CYS A 135 -5.58 -14.95 11.91
N TRP A 136 -5.03 -14.12 11.02
CA TRP A 136 -3.60 -14.18 10.68
C TRP A 136 -2.79 -13.06 11.33
N ALA A 137 -3.45 -12.04 11.84
CA ALA A 137 -2.84 -10.99 12.64
C ALA A 137 -3.85 -10.31 13.56
N GLU A 138 -3.39 -9.81 14.69
CA GLU A 138 -4.14 -8.87 15.52
C GLU A 138 -3.57 -7.47 15.36
N MET A 139 -4.43 -6.47 15.21
CA MET A 139 -4.02 -5.08 15.07
C MET A 139 -4.39 -4.29 16.32
N ALA A 140 -3.41 -3.60 16.89
CA ALA A 140 -3.59 -2.66 17.98
C ALA A 140 -3.42 -1.21 17.47
N TYR A 141 -4.27 -0.32 17.95
CA TYR A 141 -4.15 1.11 17.72
C TYR A 141 -3.63 1.83 18.96
N TRP A 142 -2.70 2.76 18.75
CA TRP A 142 -2.02 3.48 19.81
C TRP A 142 -1.99 4.99 19.54
N GLU A 143 -2.24 5.74 20.61
CA GLU A 143 -2.00 7.18 20.68
C GLU A 143 -0.90 7.42 21.71
N PHE A 144 0.28 7.85 21.25
CA PHE A 144 1.48 7.90 22.07
C PHE A 144 1.79 6.55 22.72
N LYS A 145 1.75 6.46 24.05
CA LYS A 145 1.99 5.25 24.84
C LYS A 145 0.71 4.51 25.23
N GLU A 146 -0.46 5.04 24.87
CA GLU A 146 -1.76 4.52 25.32
C GLU A 146 -2.41 3.70 24.20
N ARG A 147 -2.80 2.46 24.50
CA ARG A 147 -3.58 1.64 23.58
C ARG A 147 -5.01 2.15 23.55
N VAL A 148 -5.52 2.44 22.36
CA VAL A 148 -6.88 2.94 22.16
C VAL A 148 -7.74 1.82 21.60
N GLY A 149 -8.75 1.43 22.38
CA GLY A 149 -9.69 0.37 22.04
C GLY A 149 -9.12 -1.05 22.20
N ARG A 150 -9.78 -2.02 21.57
CA ARG A 150 -9.47 -3.45 21.67
C ARG A 150 -8.50 -3.89 20.55
N LEU A 151 -7.91 -5.07 20.71
CA LEU A 151 -7.24 -5.74 19.60
C LEU A 151 -8.28 -6.08 18.52
N PHE A 152 -7.92 -5.81 17.27
CA PHE A 152 -8.76 -6.08 16.12
C PHE A 152 -8.21 -7.31 15.38
N PRO A 153 -8.92 -8.45 15.39
CA PRO A 153 -8.48 -9.63 14.65
C PRO A 153 -8.65 -9.41 13.15
N VAL A 154 -7.64 -9.79 12.38
CA VAL A 154 -7.61 -9.67 10.92
C VAL A 154 -7.76 -11.06 10.32
N HIS A 155 -8.90 -11.29 9.68
CA HIS A 155 -9.26 -12.57 9.06
C HIS A 155 -9.06 -12.52 7.54
N ASP A 156 -9.54 -11.46 6.90
CA ASP A 156 -9.43 -11.28 5.46
C ASP A 156 -7.96 -11.14 5.03
N ASN A 157 -7.61 -11.62 3.83
CA ASN A 157 -6.24 -11.56 3.31
C ASN A 157 -5.68 -10.13 3.20
N PHE A 158 -6.53 -9.10 3.29
CA PHE A 158 -6.08 -7.73 3.40
C PHE A 158 -7.02 -6.90 4.27
N ILE A 159 -6.48 -5.83 4.83
CA ILE A 159 -7.22 -4.85 5.62
C ILE A 159 -6.82 -3.45 5.19
N ASN A 160 -7.81 -2.58 5.07
CA ASN A 160 -7.58 -1.16 4.87
C ASN A 160 -7.69 -0.42 6.20
N VAL A 161 -6.78 0.52 6.45
CA VAL A 161 -6.79 1.37 7.64
C VAL A 161 -7.01 2.81 7.20
N PHE A 162 -8.08 3.43 7.69
CA PHE A 162 -8.58 4.73 7.24
C PHE A 162 -8.62 5.76 8.39
N ALA A 163 -8.57 7.05 8.01
CA ALA A 163 -8.87 8.16 8.92
C ALA A 163 -10.33 8.10 9.43
N ASP A 164 -11.24 8.21 8.46
CA ASP A 164 -12.69 8.14 8.57
C ASP A 164 -13.10 6.91 7.76
N LEU A 165 -13.99 6.06 8.31
CA LEU A 165 -14.54 4.92 7.55
C LEU A 165 -15.37 5.52 6.42
N PRO A 166 -14.91 5.43 5.17
CA PRO A 166 -15.77 5.73 4.06
C PRO A 166 -16.55 4.39 3.84
N ARG A 167 -17.62 4.35 3.04
CA ARG A 167 -18.59 3.25 3.07
C ARG A 167 -17.95 1.88 2.78
N GLY A 168 -17.88 0.98 3.76
CA GLY A 168 -17.35 -0.38 3.57
C GLY A 168 -16.84 -1.04 4.86
N ASN A 169 -15.97 -2.05 4.71
CA ASN A 169 -15.30 -2.76 5.80
C ASN A 169 -13.83 -2.34 5.89
N GLY A 170 -13.31 -2.18 7.12
CA GLY A 170 -11.93 -1.79 7.38
C GLY A 170 -11.73 -1.26 8.79
N PHE A 171 -10.52 -0.79 9.09
CA PHE A 171 -10.18 -0.25 10.40
C PHE A 171 -10.20 1.27 10.38
N CYS A 172 -11.22 1.88 11.00
CA CYS A 172 -11.36 3.34 11.09
C CYS A 172 -10.80 3.88 12.40
N LEU A 173 -9.82 4.77 12.28
CA LEU A 173 -9.15 5.38 13.44
C LEU A 173 -10.04 6.40 14.17
N LYS A 174 -10.98 7.05 13.48
CA LYS A 174 -11.89 8.00 14.11
C LYS A 174 -12.90 7.33 15.04
N SER A 175 -13.42 6.16 14.64
CA SER A 175 -14.32 5.36 15.48
C SER A 175 -13.63 4.91 16.77
N MET A 176 -12.31 4.69 16.72
CA MET A 176 -11.51 4.32 17.89
C MET A 176 -11.28 5.52 18.85
N SER A 177 -11.15 6.74 18.33
CA SER A 177 -11.04 7.95 19.18
C SER A 177 -12.29 8.25 19.99
N ALA A 178 -13.48 7.79 19.59
CA ALA A 178 -14.69 7.96 20.39
C ALA A 178 -14.58 7.26 21.77
N VAL A 179 -13.64 6.31 21.89
CA VAL A 179 -13.32 5.59 23.13
C VAL A 179 -12.18 6.28 23.90
N SER A 180 -11.44 7.20 23.27
CA SER A 180 -10.34 7.94 23.91
C SER A 180 -10.87 9.21 24.58
N ASN A 181 -10.76 9.30 25.90
CA ASN A 181 -11.15 10.49 26.69
C ASN A 181 -10.16 11.67 26.53
N LYS A 182 -9.13 11.55 25.68
CA LYS A 182 -8.10 12.58 25.48
C LYS A 182 -8.11 13.07 24.04
N HIS A 183 -8.57 14.31 23.86
CA HIS A 183 -8.47 14.99 22.57
C HIS A 183 -7.14 15.71 22.42
N ASP A 184 -6.10 14.99 22.02
CA ASP A 184 -4.84 15.64 21.63
C ASP A 184 -4.99 16.31 20.25
N SER A 185 -4.69 17.62 20.20
CA SER A 185 -4.87 18.44 19.00
C SER A 185 -3.93 18.03 17.86
N VAL A 186 -2.75 17.48 18.17
CA VAL A 186 -1.79 16.99 17.17
C VAL A 186 -2.28 15.68 16.56
N THR A 187 -2.78 14.76 17.39
CA THR A 187 -3.36 13.48 16.98
C THR A 187 -4.55 13.69 16.06
N THR A 188 -5.46 14.61 16.40
CA THR A 188 -6.61 14.97 15.55
C THR A 188 -6.17 15.50 14.19
N LYS A 189 -5.18 16.39 14.14
CA LYS A 189 -4.62 16.92 12.89
C LYS A 189 -3.99 15.83 12.02
N ILE A 190 -3.33 14.84 12.64
CA ILE A 190 -2.72 13.71 11.91
C ILE A 190 -3.80 12.79 11.36
N LYS A 191 -4.85 12.47 12.13
CA LYS A 191 -5.96 11.64 11.65
C LYS A 191 -6.59 12.21 10.38
N ASN A 192 -6.86 13.52 10.36
CA ASN A 192 -7.40 14.20 9.18
C ASN A 192 -6.48 14.12 7.95
N LYS A 193 -5.19 13.83 8.13
CA LYS A 193 -4.21 13.66 7.05
C LYS A 193 -4.12 12.23 6.53
N ILE A 194 -4.59 11.23 7.29
CA ILE A 194 -4.46 9.82 6.89
C ILE A 194 -5.24 9.55 5.60
N GLY A 195 -6.43 10.14 5.43
CA GLY A 195 -7.25 9.94 4.23
C GLY A 195 -7.52 8.45 3.97
N LEU A 196 -7.15 7.98 2.79
CA LEU A 196 -7.24 6.56 2.39
C LEU A 196 -6.28 5.64 3.16
N GLY A 197 -5.33 6.23 3.90
CA GLY A 197 -4.43 5.56 4.82
C GLY A 197 -3.56 4.49 4.16
N ILE A 198 -3.62 3.28 4.69
CA ILE A 198 -2.79 2.17 4.22
C ILE A 198 -3.63 0.93 3.97
N THR A 199 -3.15 0.08 3.08
CA THR A 199 -3.60 -1.30 2.96
C THR A 199 -2.49 -2.20 3.48
N ILE A 200 -2.85 -3.18 4.30
CA ILE A 200 -1.97 -4.25 4.74
C ILE A 200 -2.53 -5.55 4.15
N SER A 201 -1.70 -6.33 3.46
CA SER A 201 -2.11 -7.62 2.90
C SER A 201 -1.17 -8.73 3.33
N ARG A 202 -1.74 -9.91 3.53
CA ARG A 202 -1.03 -11.18 3.60
C ARG A 202 -1.01 -11.79 2.21
N GLU A 203 0.18 -11.94 1.65
CA GLU A 203 0.42 -12.52 0.33
C GLU A 203 1.45 -13.64 0.52
N ASP A 204 1.01 -14.89 0.35
CA ASP A 204 1.83 -16.09 0.55
C ASP A 204 2.47 -16.16 1.96
N ASN A 205 3.81 -16.17 2.01
CA ASN A 205 4.64 -16.10 3.22
C ASN A 205 5.18 -14.68 3.47
N SER A 206 4.45 -13.65 3.06
CA SER A 206 4.84 -12.26 3.27
C SER A 206 3.65 -11.39 3.68
N VAL A 207 3.97 -10.28 4.36
CA VAL A 207 3.01 -9.21 4.64
C VAL A 207 3.46 -7.95 3.93
N TRP A 208 2.58 -7.34 3.16
CA TRP A 208 2.82 -6.13 2.39
C TRP A 208 2.07 -4.96 2.96
N VAL A 209 2.67 -3.77 2.86
CA VAL A 209 2.05 -2.50 3.23
C VAL A 209 2.04 -1.59 2.01
N TYR A 210 0.88 -1.05 1.66
CA TYR A 210 0.66 -0.11 0.56
C TYR A 210 0.24 1.24 1.12
N ASN A 211 1.02 2.29 0.84
CA ASN A 211 0.67 3.63 1.25
C ASN A 211 -0.28 4.29 0.24
N ARG A 212 -1.57 4.34 0.58
CA ARG A 212 -2.63 5.00 -0.21
C ARG A 212 -2.90 6.44 0.26
N SER A 213 -2.28 6.87 1.35
CA SER A 213 -2.42 8.22 1.87
C SER A 213 -1.64 9.24 1.05
N ASN A 214 -1.91 10.52 1.27
CA ASN A 214 -1.15 11.62 0.69
C ASN A 214 0.12 11.98 1.49
N TYR A 215 0.45 11.21 2.54
CA TYR A 215 1.57 11.51 3.42
C TYR A 215 2.47 10.29 3.63
N PRO A 216 3.75 10.47 4.00
CA PRO A 216 4.60 9.35 4.33
C PRO A 216 4.08 8.58 5.56
N VAL A 217 4.21 7.26 5.51
CA VAL A 217 4.09 6.39 6.68
C VAL A 217 5.47 5.84 7.03
N PHE A 218 5.68 5.56 8.30
CA PHE A 218 6.97 5.10 8.81
C PHE A 218 6.76 3.74 9.43
N LEU A 219 7.55 2.75 9.07
CA LEU A 219 7.40 1.41 9.61
C LEU A 219 8.73 0.80 10.01
N ASN A 220 8.68 -0.12 10.98
CA ASN A 220 9.75 -1.06 11.22
C ASN A 220 9.17 -2.46 11.42
N SER A 221 10.02 -3.44 11.16
CA SER A 221 9.72 -4.85 11.26
C SER A 221 11.03 -5.59 11.28
N HIS A 222 11.06 -6.74 11.95
CA HIS A 222 12.30 -7.48 12.13
C HIS A 222 12.91 -7.99 10.81
N THR A 223 12.08 -8.33 9.82
CA THR A 223 12.54 -8.94 8.57
C THR A 223 12.88 -7.93 7.48
N LEU A 224 12.73 -6.63 7.77
CA LEU A 224 13.18 -5.54 6.90
C LEU A 224 14.69 -5.33 7.00
N ASP A 225 15.24 -5.58 8.17
CA ASP A 225 16.67 -5.48 8.45
C ASP A 225 17.39 -6.83 8.24
N PRO A 226 18.73 -6.82 8.05
CA PRO A 226 19.52 -8.04 8.09
C PRO A 226 19.51 -8.66 9.50
N PRO A 227 19.76 -9.98 9.64
CA PRO A 227 19.72 -10.66 10.95
C PRO A 227 20.75 -10.14 11.95
N THR A 228 21.78 -9.45 11.47
CA THR A 228 22.85 -8.86 12.28
C THR A 228 22.47 -7.50 12.88
N ALA A 229 21.35 -6.91 12.45
CA ALA A 229 20.89 -5.63 12.96
C ALA A 229 20.46 -5.74 14.43
N ARG A 230 21.17 -5.03 15.31
CA ARG A 230 20.80 -4.95 16.74
C ARG A 230 19.64 -3.98 17.01
N LYS A 231 19.45 -2.99 16.14
CA LYS A 231 18.36 -2.01 16.25
C LYS A 231 17.59 -1.97 14.94
N LEU A 232 16.26 -1.98 15.04
CA LEU A 232 15.40 -1.94 13.87
C LEU A 232 15.45 -0.57 13.19
N THR A 233 15.66 -0.58 11.88
CA THR A 233 15.61 0.62 11.05
C THR A 233 14.16 1.04 10.85
N VAL A 234 13.92 2.35 10.89
CA VAL A 234 12.61 2.94 10.56
C VAL A 234 12.60 3.36 9.09
N TYR A 235 11.82 2.63 8.29
CA TYR A 235 11.66 2.84 6.86
C TYR A 235 10.56 3.86 6.59
N LYS A 236 10.85 4.86 5.76
CA LYS A 236 9.89 5.87 5.31
C LYS A 236 9.26 5.43 3.99
N LEU A 237 7.99 5.03 4.02
CA LEU A 237 7.23 4.65 2.85
C LEU A 237 6.44 5.85 2.30
N LEU A 238 6.80 6.30 1.10
CA LEU A 238 6.19 7.46 0.44
C LEU A 238 4.78 7.15 -0.11
N PRO A 239 3.93 8.17 -0.31
CA PRO A 239 2.64 8.03 -0.99
C PRO A 239 2.73 7.27 -2.32
N GLY A 240 1.85 6.29 -2.50
CA GLY A 240 1.78 5.47 -3.70
C GLY A 240 2.85 4.37 -3.80
N TYR A 241 3.71 4.22 -2.80
CA TYR A 241 4.65 3.10 -2.72
C TYR A 241 4.10 1.95 -1.87
N SER A 242 4.63 0.75 -2.11
CA SER A 242 4.42 -0.45 -1.31
C SER A 242 5.74 -1.10 -0.92
N ILE A 243 5.77 -1.80 0.22
CA ILE A 243 6.94 -2.54 0.69
C ILE A 243 6.51 -3.90 1.23
N LYS A 244 7.36 -4.92 1.04
CA LYS A 244 7.25 -6.19 1.75
C LYS A 244 7.69 -5.95 3.20
N ALA A 245 6.73 -5.69 4.07
CA ALA A 245 6.98 -5.29 5.46
C ALA A 245 7.35 -6.48 6.36
N PHE A 246 6.92 -7.70 6.03
CA PHE A 246 7.30 -8.91 6.76
C PHE A 246 7.50 -10.10 5.82
N ASP A 247 8.41 -11.00 6.19
CA ASP A 247 8.71 -12.23 5.45
C ASP A 247 8.89 -13.41 6.43
N TYR A 248 7.96 -14.37 6.42
CA TYR A 248 7.94 -15.49 7.36
C TYR A 248 9.18 -16.38 7.21
N ASP A 249 9.69 -16.54 6.00
CA ASP A 249 10.87 -17.37 5.75
C ASP A 249 12.13 -16.71 6.31
N LYS A 250 12.23 -15.38 6.25
CA LYS A 250 13.30 -14.64 6.94
C LYS A 250 13.16 -14.76 8.45
N ALA A 251 11.96 -14.58 9.00
CA ALA A 251 11.72 -14.67 10.43
C ALA A 251 12.15 -16.03 11.02
N ALA A 252 11.79 -17.13 10.35
CA ALA A 252 12.21 -18.47 10.75
C ALA A 252 13.74 -18.63 10.76
N LYS A 253 14.45 -18.08 9.77
CA LYS A 253 15.92 -18.12 9.68
C LYS A 253 16.60 -17.26 10.74
N TYR A 254 15.97 -16.17 11.15
CA TYR A 254 16.55 -15.24 12.12
C TYR A 254 16.41 -15.75 13.57
N SER A 255 15.42 -16.60 13.85
CA SER A 255 15.09 -17.10 15.19
C SER A 255 16.30 -17.63 16.01
N PRO A 256 17.20 -18.48 15.48
CA PRO A 256 18.33 -19.01 16.27
C PRO A 256 19.37 -17.94 16.64
N LEU A 257 19.57 -16.93 15.78
CA LEU A 257 20.46 -15.80 16.07
C LEU A 257 19.84 -14.85 17.09
N GLN A 258 18.51 -14.76 17.13
CA GLN A 258 17.77 -13.89 18.03
C GLN A 258 17.73 -14.38 19.47
N GLU A 259 17.58 -15.68 19.72
CA GLU A 259 17.61 -16.21 21.10
C GLU A 259 18.89 -15.79 21.84
N LYS A 260 20.00 -15.67 21.10
CA LYS A 260 21.29 -15.20 21.62
C LYS A 260 21.35 -13.69 21.90
N ILE A 261 20.55 -12.87 21.19
CA ILE A 261 20.50 -11.40 21.35
C ILE A 261 19.45 -11.01 22.39
N GLN A 262 18.31 -11.72 22.43
CA GLN A 262 17.18 -11.45 23.33
C GLN A 262 17.55 -11.60 24.81
N SER A 263 18.56 -12.41 25.15
CA SER A 263 19.07 -12.51 26.52
C SER A 263 19.63 -11.17 27.07
N GLU A 264 19.92 -10.19 26.21
CA GLU A 264 20.54 -8.92 26.60
C GLU A 264 19.58 -7.71 26.58
N GLU A 265 18.51 -7.72 25.77
CA GLU A 265 17.69 -6.51 25.50
C GLU A 265 16.22 -6.59 25.95
N GLY A 266 15.79 -7.72 26.54
CA GLY A 266 14.44 -7.90 27.08
C GLY A 266 13.42 -8.47 26.07
N PRO A 267 12.14 -8.59 26.45
CA PRO A 267 11.13 -9.27 25.64
C PRO A 267 10.84 -8.49 24.35
N PHE A 268 11.08 -9.15 23.21
CA PHE A 268 10.85 -8.65 21.86
C PHE A 268 10.05 -9.69 21.07
N ASP A 269 8.96 -9.28 20.43
CA ASP A 269 8.23 -10.17 19.51
C ASP A 269 8.71 -9.95 18.07
N PRO A 270 9.41 -10.92 17.45
CA PRO A 270 9.89 -10.79 16.09
C PRO A 270 8.76 -10.76 15.06
N TYR A 271 7.54 -11.19 15.42
CA TYR A 271 6.37 -11.25 14.55
C TYR A 271 5.52 -9.98 14.61
N THR A 272 6.14 -8.82 14.83
CA THR A 272 5.45 -7.53 14.93
C THR A 272 5.90 -6.55 13.84
N ILE A 273 4.94 -5.90 13.19
CA ILE A 273 5.16 -4.74 12.32
C ILE A 273 4.60 -3.51 13.03
N ARG A 274 5.41 -2.46 13.21
CA ARG A 274 4.91 -1.18 13.76
C ARG A 274 4.86 -0.12 12.70
N ILE A 275 3.78 0.63 12.64
CA ILE A 275 3.52 1.62 11.58
C ILE A 275 3.03 2.93 12.19
N SER A 276 3.75 4.02 12.00
CA SER A 276 3.37 5.37 12.42
C SER A 276 2.91 6.22 11.23
N PHE A 277 1.81 6.94 11.42
CA PHE A 277 1.27 7.84 10.40
C PHE A 277 1.93 9.21 10.48
N THR A 278 2.43 9.71 9.34
CA THR A 278 2.99 11.07 9.15
C THR A 278 4.24 11.44 9.95
N LYS A 279 4.55 10.75 11.07
CA LYS A 279 5.67 11.05 11.96
C LYS A 279 6.61 9.85 12.05
N GLY A 280 7.88 10.06 11.70
CA GLY A 280 8.95 9.08 11.91
C GLY A 280 9.50 9.12 13.32
N TRP A 281 10.20 8.06 13.69
CA TRP A 281 10.91 7.91 14.96
C TRP A 281 12.27 7.22 14.77
N GLY A 282 13.10 7.25 15.80
CA GLY A 282 14.45 6.71 15.82
C GLY A 282 15.53 7.78 15.59
N PRO A 283 16.80 7.37 15.41
CA PRO A 283 17.95 8.28 15.45
C PRO A 283 17.94 9.42 14.41
N LYS A 284 17.23 9.22 13.29
CA LYS A 284 17.10 10.21 12.21
C LYS A 284 15.96 11.21 12.41
N TYR A 285 15.24 11.13 13.54
CA TYR A 285 14.05 11.92 13.81
C TYR A 285 14.10 12.52 15.22
N SER A 286 13.30 13.56 15.46
CA SER A 286 13.19 14.15 16.80
C SER A 286 12.55 13.22 17.83
N ARG A 287 11.71 12.28 17.39
CA ARG A 287 11.10 11.25 18.24
C ARG A 287 12.05 10.07 18.31
N GLN A 288 12.51 9.71 19.51
CA GLN A 288 13.41 8.57 19.67
C GLN A 288 12.65 7.23 19.76
N CYS A 289 11.45 7.23 20.36
CA CYS A 289 10.62 6.05 20.48
C CYS A 289 9.30 6.22 19.70
N ILE A 290 8.76 5.10 19.20
CA ILE A 290 7.45 5.08 18.54
C ILE A 290 6.32 5.51 19.49
N THR A 291 6.47 5.32 20.81
CA THR A 291 5.50 5.79 21.80
C THR A 291 5.44 7.32 21.93
N ASN A 292 6.38 8.05 21.29
CA ASN A 292 6.29 9.50 21.12
C ASN A 292 5.57 9.90 19.82
N CYS A 293 5.17 8.93 19.00
CA CYS A 293 4.35 9.17 17.80
C CYS A 293 2.88 9.35 18.21
N PRO A 294 2.20 10.38 17.71
CA PRO A 294 0.82 10.66 18.13
C PRO A 294 -0.20 9.60 17.71
N CYS A 295 0.07 8.86 16.63
CA CYS A 295 -0.88 7.91 16.04
C CYS A 295 -0.10 6.81 15.31
N TRP A 296 -0.16 5.57 15.83
CA TRP A 296 0.55 4.43 15.26
C TRP A 296 -0.21 3.11 15.48
N LEU A 297 0.18 2.10 14.71
CA LEU A 297 -0.37 0.75 14.71
C LEU A 297 0.71 -0.25 15.09
N GLU A 298 0.29 -1.28 15.80
CA GLU A 298 1.06 -2.50 16.01
C GLU A 298 0.30 -3.65 15.39
N LEU A 299 0.90 -4.33 14.42
CA LEU A 299 0.35 -5.52 13.79
C LEU A 299 1.13 -6.73 14.32
N ILE A 300 0.43 -7.58 15.06
CA ILE A 300 0.96 -8.77 15.72
C ILE A 300 0.59 -9.96 14.84
N LEU A 301 1.58 -10.60 14.23
CA LEU A 301 1.39 -11.68 13.29
C LEU A 301 1.31 -13.03 14.02
N VAL A 302 0.40 -13.90 13.56
CA VAL A 302 0.33 -15.27 14.08
C VAL A 302 1.53 -16.06 13.57
N ARG A 303 2.23 -16.74 14.49
CA ARG A 303 3.37 -17.61 14.16
C ARG A 303 2.89 -18.80 13.33
N ARG A 304 3.71 -19.19 12.34
CA ARG A 304 3.47 -20.34 11.46
C ARG A 304 4.56 -21.37 11.63
#